data_AF-A0A402DF01-F1
#
_entry.id   AF-A0A402DF01-F1
#
_cell.length_a   1.000
_cell.length_b   1.000
_cell.length_c   1.000
_cell.angle_alpha   90.00
_cell.angle_beta   90.00
_cell.angle_gamma   90.00
#
_symmetry.space_group_name_H-M   'P 1'
#
loop_
_entity.id
_entity.type
_entity.pdbx_description
1 polymer ?
#
loop_
_entity_poly.entity_id
_entity_poly.type
_entity_poly.pdbx_seq_one_letter_code
_entity_poly.pdbx_strand_id
1 'polypeptide(L)'
;MLENQVGADAVANEQIPTLELSIIMPCLNEAETLATCIGKARDYLERHKIAGEVLIADNGSSDGSQEIATNSGARVVTILERGL
;
A
#
# COMPACT_ATOMS: atom_id res chain seq x y z
N MET A 1 46.82 26.10 1.86
CA MET A 1 46.13 25.40 2.96
C MET A 1 44.65 25.55 2.66
N LEU A 2 44.03 24.49 2.18
CA LEU A 2 42.67 24.50 1.62
C LEU A 2 41.66 24.70 2.75
N GLU A 3 40.75 25.67 2.59
CA GLU A 3 39.59 25.86 3.45
C GLU A 3 38.59 24.76 3.13
N ASN A 4 38.33 23.87 4.10
CA ASN A 4 37.35 22.80 3.93
C ASN A 4 35.97 23.33 4.35
N GLN A 5 35.14 23.66 3.38
CA GLN A 5 33.70 23.74 3.55
C GLN A 5 33.13 22.32 3.56
N VAL A 6 32.31 21.96 4.56
CA VAL A 6 31.21 21.01 4.35
C VAL A 6 30.00 21.60 5.05
N GLY A 7 29.03 21.99 4.23
CA GLY A 7 27.77 22.60 4.64
C GLY A 7 26.98 21.70 5.57
N ALA A 8 26.36 22.33 6.56
CA ALA A 8 25.32 21.73 7.37
C ALA A 8 24.01 21.72 6.56
N ASP A 9 23.94 20.90 5.52
CA ASP A 9 22.66 20.55 4.91
C ASP A 9 21.97 19.58 5.88
N ALA A 10 21.04 20.12 6.65
CA ALA A 10 20.17 19.34 7.52
C ALA A 10 19.47 18.26 6.69
N VAL A 11 19.84 17.00 6.94
CA VAL A 11 19.16 15.84 6.40
C VAL A 11 17.70 15.95 6.83
N ALA A 12 16.80 16.18 5.87
CA ALA A 12 15.36 16.23 6.15
C ALA A 12 14.97 14.91 6.81
N ASN A 13 14.48 14.98 8.04
CA ASN A 13 13.93 13.82 8.74
C ASN A 13 12.72 13.35 7.92
N GLU A 14 12.88 12.27 7.13
CA GLU A 14 11.77 11.64 6.42
C GLU A 14 10.83 11.02 7.44
N GLN A 15 9.92 11.85 7.95
CA GLN A 15 8.86 11.41 8.84
C GLN A 15 7.93 10.53 8.00
N ILE A 16 7.93 9.22 8.26
CA ILE A 16 6.93 8.32 7.67
C ILE A 16 5.56 8.87 8.08
N PRO A 17 4.70 9.28 7.13
CA PRO A 17 3.40 9.84 7.47
C PRO A 17 2.62 8.81 8.27
N THR A 18 2.09 9.23 9.42
CA THR A 18 1.24 8.37 10.25
C THR A 18 -0.04 8.07 9.47
N LEU A 19 -0.27 6.80 9.17
CA LEU A 19 -1.52 6.37 8.54
C LEU A 19 -2.66 6.44 9.56
N GLU A 20 -3.73 7.12 9.20
CA GLU A 20 -4.96 7.28 9.98
C GLU A 20 -5.93 6.11 9.76
N LEU A 21 -5.89 5.48 8.59
CA LEU A 21 -6.79 4.40 8.19
C LEU A 21 -6.09 3.39 7.27
N SER A 22 -6.24 2.09 7.58
CA SER A 22 -5.92 1.00 6.65
C SER A 22 -7.21 0.30 6.24
N ILE A 23 -7.47 0.21 4.94
CA ILE A 23 -8.57 -0.58 4.37
C ILE A 23 -8.02 -1.95 4.00
N ILE A 24 -8.47 -3.00 4.67
CA ILE A 24 -8.00 -4.37 4.46
C ILE A 24 -9.01 -5.16 3.61
N MET A 25 -8.54 -5.83 2.57
CA MET A 25 -9.35 -6.74 1.75
C MET A 25 -8.72 -8.15 1.77
N PRO A 26 -9.39 -9.14 2.38
CA PRO A 26 -9.04 -10.55 2.19
C PRO A 26 -9.22 -10.93 0.72
N CYS A 27 -8.28 -11.70 0.16
CA CYS A 27 -8.30 -12.06 -1.25
C CYS A 27 -7.90 -13.54 -1.44
N LEU A 28 -8.70 -14.26 -2.24
CA LEU A 28 -8.36 -15.58 -2.78
C LEU A 28 -9.02 -15.73 -4.15
N ASN A 29 -8.25 -15.62 -5.22
CA ASN A 29 -8.68 -15.71 -6.61
C ASN A 29 -9.82 -14.74 -6.98
N GLU A 30 -9.60 -13.44 -6.80
CA GLU A 30 -10.58 -12.37 -7.05
C GLU A 30 -10.19 -11.49 -8.25
N ALA A 31 -9.45 -12.01 -9.22
CA ALA A 31 -8.89 -11.21 -10.32
C ALA A 31 -9.93 -10.36 -11.08
N GLU A 32 -11.17 -10.85 -11.22
CA GLU A 32 -12.24 -10.15 -11.94
C GLU A 32 -12.75 -8.90 -11.21
N THR A 33 -12.70 -8.87 -9.88
CA THR A 33 -13.36 -7.83 -9.06
C THR A 33 -12.37 -6.93 -8.33
N LEU A 34 -11.17 -7.45 -8.03
CA LEU A 34 -10.22 -6.85 -7.11
C LEU A 34 -9.80 -5.44 -7.48
N ALA A 35 -9.49 -5.19 -8.77
CA ALA A 35 -9.08 -3.86 -9.24
C ALA A 35 -10.16 -2.80 -8.97
N THR A 36 -11.43 -3.15 -9.19
CA THR A 36 -12.56 -2.24 -8.94
C THR A 36 -12.72 -1.95 -7.45
N CYS A 37 -12.56 -2.95 -6.59
CA CYS A 37 -12.62 -2.79 -5.15
C CYS A 37 -11.49 -1.88 -4.63
N ILE A 38 -10.25 -2.10 -5.08
CA ILE A 38 -9.09 -1.28 -4.74
C ILE A 38 -9.30 0.17 -5.19
N GLY A 39 -9.75 0.38 -6.43
CA GLY A 39 -10.04 1.71 -6.97
C GLY A 39 -11.02 2.47 -6.08
N LYS A 40 -12.15 1.86 -5.71
CA LYS A 40 -13.13 2.48 -4.82
C LYS A 40 -12.57 2.85 -3.44
N ALA A 41 -11.73 1.99 -2.87
CA ALA A 41 -11.09 2.26 -1.58
C ALA A 41 -10.10 3.43 -1.66
N ARG A 42 -9.29 3.48 -2.73
CA ARG A 42 -8.37 4.58 -2.99
C ARG A 42 -9.12 5.89 -3.23
N ASP A 43 -10.16 5.87 -4.07
CA ASP A 43 -11.02 7.03 -4.32
C ASP A 43 -11.69 7.54 -3.04
N TYR A 44 -12.02 6.65 -2.10
CA TYR A 44 -12.54 7.05 -0.79
C TYR A 44 -11.50 7.81 0.03
N LEU A 45 -10.27 7.27 0.14
CA LEU A 45 -9.18 7.91 0.87
C LEU A 45 -8.86 9.29 0.28
N GLU A 46 -8.75 9.39 -1.03
CA GLU A 46 -8.42 10.63 -1.74
C GLU A 46 -9.50 11.69 -1.55
N ARG A 47 -10.78 11.36 -1.77
CA ARG A 47 -11.89 12.32 -1.64
C ARG A 47 -12.05 12.88 -0.23
N HIS A 48 -11.70 12.09 0.79
CA HIS A 48 -11.78 12.51 2.19
C HIS A 48 -10.45 13.05 2.73
N LYS A 49 -9.39 13.08 1.91
CA LYS A 49 -8.04 13.52 2.30
C LYS A 49 -7.51 12.77 3.53
N ILE A 50 -7.82 11.48 3.62
CA ILE A 50 -7.37 10.60 4.71
C ILE A 50 -5.98 10.08 4.35
N ALA A 51 -5.02 10.24 5.26
CA ALA A 51 -3.72 9.59 5.11
C ALA A 51 -3.90 8.08 5.36
N GLY A 52 -4.08 7.29 4.30
CA GLY A 52 -4.39 5.88 4.46
C GLY A 52 -3.81 4.97 3.38
N GLU A 53 -3.96 3.67 3.59
CA GLU A 53 -3.52 2.62 2.67
C GLU A 53 -4.65 1.64 2.33
N VAL A 54 -4.46 0.93 1.22
CA VAL A 54 -5.24 -0.28 0.88
C VAL A 54 -4.31 -1.47 1.00
N LEU A 55 -4.67 -2.44 1.84
CA LEU A 55 -3.90 -3.65 2.13
C LEU A 55 -4.66 -4.89 1.66
N ILE A 56 -4.05 -5.69 0.79
CA ILE A 56 -4.58 -6.97 0.34
C ILE A 56 -3.92 -8.09 1.15
N ALA A 57 -4.74 -8.83 1.88
CA ALA A 57 -4.33 -10.05 2.56
C ALA A 57 -4.63 -11.24 1.64
N ASP A 58 -3.63 -11.65 0.86
CA ASP A 58 -3.77 -12.70 -0.16
C ASP A 58 -3.54 -14.09 0.44
N ASN A 59 -4.52 -14.98 0.34
CA ASN A 59 -4.46 -16.34 0.89
C ASN A 59 -3.96 -17.37 -0.16
N GLY A 60 -3.04 -16.99 -1.03
CA GLY A 60 -2.49 -17.89 -2.04
C GLY A 60 -3.32 -17.93 -3.32
N SER A 61 -3.64 -16.76 -3.87
CA SER A 61 -4.26 -16.67 -5.19
C SER A 61 -3.31 -17.17 -6.28
N SER A 62 -3.87 -17.78 -7.32
CA SER A 62 -3.16 -18.34 -8.48
C SER A 62 -3.68 -17.78 -9.81
N ASP A 63 -4.60 -16.82 -9.77
CA ASP A 63 -5.32 -16.25 -10.92
C ASP A 63 -4.78 -14.87 -11.38
N GLY A 64 -3.67 -14.41 -10.80
CA GLY A 64 -3.12 -13.08 -11.06
C GLY A 64 -3.57 -11.98 -10.09
N SER A 65 -4.40 -12.29 -9.09
CA SER A 65 -4.90 -11.31 -8.10
C SER A 65 -3.79 -10.46 -7.44
N GLN A 66 -2.64 -11.03 -7.08
CA GLN A 66 -1.54 -10.29 -6.46
C GLN A 66 -0.93 -9.22 -7.38
N GLU A 67 -0.76 -9.54 -8.67
CA GLU A 67 -0.24 -8.61 -9.66
C GLU A 67 -1.25 -7.47 -9.91
N ILE A 68 -2.53 -7.82 -10.03
CA ILE A 68 -3.63 -6.86 -10.17
C ILE A 68 -3.65 -5.90 -8.97
N ALA A 69 -3.52 -6.42 -7.75
CA ALA A 69 -3.49 -5.60 -6.54
C ALA A 69 -2.33 -4.62 -6.50
N THR A 70 -1.12 -5.12 -6.80
CA THR A 70 0.11 -4.30 -6.84
C THR A 70 -0.01 -3.21 -7.89
N ASN A 71 -0.46 -3.55 -9.11
CA ASN A 71 -0.65 -2.60 -10.20
C ASN A 71 -1.77 -1.58 -9.91
N SER A 72 -2.74 -1.93 -9.07
CA SER A 72 -3.79 -1.03 -8.60
C SER A 72 -3.35 -0.13 -7.44
N GLY A 73 -2.09 -0.21 -7.02
CA GLY A 73 -1.51 0.62 -5.96
C GLY A 73 -1.91 0.20 -4.55
N ALA A 74 -2.29 -1.07 -4.34
CA ALA A 74 -2.45 -1.63 -3.01
C ALA A 74 -1.14 -2.26 -2.52
N ARG A 75 -0.95 -2.30 -1.20
CA ARG A 75 0.08 -3.11 -0.56
C ARG A 75 -0.44 -4.54 -0.46
N VAL A 76 0.37 -5.52 -0.85
CA VAL A 76 -0.01 -6.94 -0.79
C VAL A 76 0.78 -7.63 0.30
N VAL A 77 0.10 -8.42 1.12
CA VAL A 77 0.69 -9.31 2.13
C VAL A 77 0.19 -10.72 1.87
N THR A 78 1.11 -11.63 1.62
CA THR A 78 0.82 -13.05 1.48
C THR A 78 0.55 -13.67 2.85
N ILE A 79 -0.58 -14.34 2.99
CA ILE A 79 -0.99 -15.07 4.19
C ILE A 79 -0.87 -16.57 3.92
N LEU A 80 0.01 -17.22 4.69
CA LEU A 80 0.32 -18.64 4.52
C LEU A 80 -0.75 -19.56 5.13
N GLU A 81 -1.43 -19.08 6.18
CA GLU A 81 -2.45 -19.85 6.89
C GLU A 81 -3.85 -19.50 6.37
N ARG A 82 -4.68 -20.52 6.11
CA ARG A 82 -6.09 -20.29 5.78
C ARG A 82 -6.84 -19.88 7.04
N GLY A 83 -7.54 -18.75 6.97
CA GLY A 83 -8.53 -18.38 7.98
C GLY A 83 -9.68 -19.39 8.05
N LEU A 84 -10.47 -19.33 9.13
CA LEU A 84 -11.68 -20.14 9.31
C LEU A 84 -12.80 -19.73 8.35
#